data_AF-A0A928QA98-F1
#
_entry.id   AF-A0A928QA98-F1
#
_cell.length_a   1.000
_cell.length_b   1.000
_cell.length_c   1.000
_cell.angle_alpha   90.00
_cell.angle_beta   90.00
_cell.angle_gamma   90.00
#
_symmetry.space_group_name_H-M   'P 1'
#
loop_
_entity.id
_entity.type
_entity.pdbx_description
1 polymer ?
#
loop_
_entity_poly.entity_id
_entity_poly.type
_entity_poly.pdbx_seq_one_letter_code
_entity_poly.pdbx_strand_id
1 'polypeptide(L)'
;MLGILKRKKREVRDRTVYMEIYGDNKVTYRVIVGRKYFFGEDIVTYGIEAEDKKSGECGAIPDFSRNIDDAVDFAEILIMGKIPPRHMYSRALGYLSVSI
;
A
#
# COMPACT_ATOMS: atom_id res chain seq x y z
N MET A 1 -23.89 -13.02 22.84
CA MET A 1 -22.44 -13.28 22.80
C MET A 1 -21.84 -12.52 21.63
N LEU A 2 -21.22 -11.37 21.87
CA LEU A 2 -20.45 -10.67 20.85
C LEU A 2 -19.07 -11.31 20.78
N GLY A 3 -18.89 -12.25 19.84
CA GLY A 3 -17.60 -12.84 19.56
C GLY A 3 -16.65 -11.75 19.07
N ILE A 4 -15.64 -11.41 19.87
CA ILE A 4 -14.53 -10.57 19.44
C ILE A 4 -13.81 -11.35 18.32
N LEU A 5 -14.13 -11.01 17.07
CA LEU A 5 -13.34 -11.42 15.91
C LEU A 5 -11.94 -10.85 16.09
N LYS A 6 -11.02 -11.66 16.64
CA LYS A 6 -9.58 -11.37 16.58
C LYS A 6 -9.23 -11.27 15.10
N ARG A 7 -9.15 -10.04 14.59
CA ARG A 7 -8.65 -9.73 13.26
C ARG A 7 -7.21 -10.21 13.21
N LYS A 8 -6.97 -11.43 12.72
CA LYS A 8 -5.61 -11.91 12.41
C LYS A 8 -5.02 -10.87 11.45
N LYS A 9 -4.07 -10.07 11.92
CA LYS A 9 -3.30 -9.20 11.04
C LYS A 9 -2.66 -10.12 10.01
N ARG A 10 -3.04 -9.94 8.74
CA ARG A 10 -2.33 -10.56 7.62
C ARG A 10 -1.00 -9.81 7.55
N GLU A 11 0.02 -10.42 8.15
CA GLU A 11 1.33 -9.81 8.26
C GLU A 11 2.08 -10.00 6.95
N VAL A 12 2.56 -8.90 6.38
CA VAL A 12 3.50 -8.91 5.27
C VAL A 12 4.89 -8.96 5.85
N ARG A 13 5.64 -9.99 5.49
CA ARG A 13 7.02 -10.27 5.91
C ARG A 13 8.00 -9.83 4.84
N ASP A 14 9.29 -9.79 5.18
CA ASP A 14 10.40 -9.51 4.26
C ASP A 14 10.24 -8.21 3.46
N ARG A 15 9.72 -7.18 4.13
CA ARG A 15 9.44 -5.87 3.53
C ARG A 15 10.71 -5.25 2.95
N THR A 16 10.71 -5.05 1.64
CA THR A 16 11.79 -4.44 0.86
C THR A 16 11.23 -3.28 0.05
N VAL A 17 11.95 -2.16 -0.04
CA VAL A 17 11.53 -1.03 -0.90
C VAL A 17 11.94 -1.32 -2.33
N TYR A 18 10.98 -1.38 -3.23
CA TYR A 18 11.23 -1.52 -4.66
C TYR A 18 11.52 -0.16 -5.31
N MET A 19 10.67 0.81 -4.99
CA MET A 19 10.76 2.18 -5.52
C MET A 19 10.39 3.16 -4.42
N GLU A 20 11.14 4.27 -4.35
CA GLU A 20 10.84 5.40 -3.48
C GLU A 20 10.93 6.70 -4.28
N ILE A 21 9.89 7.53 -4.19
CA ILE A 21 9.81 8.81 -4.88
C ILE A 21 9.43 9.89 -3.87
N TYR A 22 10.14 11.01 -3.92
CA TYR A 22 9.82 12.18 -3.12
C TYR A 22 9.01 13.18 -3.94
N GLY A 23 7.74 13.35 -3.58
CA GLY A 23 6.80 14.25 -4.25
C GLY A 23 7.02 15.73 -3.90
N ASP A 24 6.55 16.62 -4.78
CA ASP A 24 6.62 18.07 -4.60
C ASP A 24 5.78 18.57 -3.41
N ASN A 25 4.71 17.84 -3.08
CA ASN A 25 3.86 18.00 -1.90
C ASN A 25 4.55 17.59 -0.60
N LYS A 26 5.83 17.17 -0.65
CA LYS A 26 6.66 16.72 0.48
C LYS A 26 6.21 15.38 1.06
N VAL A 27 5.48 14.58 0.28
CA VAL A 27 5.14 13.20 0.61
C VAL A 27 6.15 12.27 -0.07
N THR A 28 6.75 11.37 0.69
CA THR A 28 7.51 10.24 0.15
C THR A 28 6.53 9.11 -0.15
N TYR A 29 6.51 8.62 -1.39
CA TYR A 29 5.73 7.46 -1.82
C TYR A 29 6.67 6.28 -2.04
N ARG A 30 6.29 5.09 -1.58
CA ARG A 30 7.06 3.86 -1.76
C ARG A 30 6.20 2.75 -2.31
N VAL A 31 6.74 2.03 -3.29
CA VAL A 31 6.30 0.68 -3.63
C VAL A 31 7.18 -0.28 -2.85
N ILE A 32 6.56 -1.15 -2.06
CA ILE A 32 7.24 -2.19 -1.29
C ILE A 32 6.92 -3.57 -1.85
N VAL A 33 7.88 -4.48 -1.73
CA VAL A 33 7.70 -5.92 -1.94
C VAL A 33 7.70 -6.59 -0.59
N GLY A 34 6.85 -7.57 -0.40
CA GLY A 34 6.91 -8.47 0.73
C GLY A 34 6.29 -9.81 0.41
N ARG A 35 6.24 -10.67 1.43
CA ARG A 35 5.64 -11.99 1.34
C ARG A 35 4.50 -12.13 2.33
N LYS A 36 3.41 -12.76 1.93
CA LYS A 36 2.29 -13.07 2.82
C LYS A 36 1.91 -14.53 2.68
N TYR A 37 1.55 -15.13 3.80
CA TYR A 37 1.02 -16.48 3.80
C TYR A 37 -0.47 -16.47 3.44
N PHE A 38 -0.83 -17.13 2.35
CA PHE A 38 -2.18 -17.17 1.81
C PHE A 38 -2.53 -18.60 1.39
N PHE A 39 -3.59 -19.17 1.98
CA PHE A 39 -4.08 -20.53 1.69
C PHE A 39 -3.01 -21.65 1.70
N GLY A 40 -2.05 -21.58 2.61
CA GLY A 40 -1.02 -22.63 2.72
C GLY A 40 0.28 -22.31 1.97
N GLU A 41 0.28 -21.25 1.17
CA GLU A 41 1.42 -20.86 0.32
C GLU A 41 1.98 -19.50 0.73
N ASP A 42 3.28 -19.32 0.52
CA ASP A 42 3.95 -18.03 0.69
C ASP A 42 3.96 -17.31 -0.66
N ILE A 43 3.19 -16.22 -0.76
CA ILE A 43 3.02 -15.47 -2.01
C ILE A 43 3.70 -14.11 -1.89
N VAL A 44 4.32 -13.68 -3.00
CA VAL A 44 4.83 -12.31 -3.14
C VAL A 44 3.65 -11.35 -3.28
N THR A 45 3.74 -10.21 -2.61
CA THR A 45 2.76 -9.14 -2.69
C THR A 45 3.48 -7.80 -2.77
N TYR A 46 2.84 -6.86 -3.46
CA TYR A 46 3.31 -5.50 -3.61
C TYR A 46 2.39 -4.57 -2.84
N GLY A 47 2.99 -3.66 -2.09
CA GLY A 47 2.30 -2.73 -1.22
C GLY A 47 2.72 -1.30 -1.50
N ILE A 48 1.97 -0.36 -0.92
CA ILE A 48 2.20 1.07 -1.09
C ILE A 48 2.32 1.70 0.28
N GLU A 49 3.35 2.50 0.49
CA GLU A 49 3.50 3.34 1.67
C GLU A 49 3.57 4.81 1.24
N ALA A 50 3.06 5.71 2.08
CA ALA A 50 3.30 7.13 1.95
C ALA A 50 3.59 7.76 3.30
N GLU A 51 4.48 8.74 3.31
CA GLU A 51 4.87 9.50 4.49
C GLU A 51 4.94 10.99 4.15
N ASP A 52 4.10 11.80 4.80
CA ASP A 52 4.19 13.25 4.74
C ASP A 52 5.33 13.74 5.64
N LYS A 53 6.39 14.27 5.03
CA LYS A 53 7.58 14.75 5.74
C LYS A 53 7.37 16.03 6.53
N LYS A 54 6.24 16.75 6.32
CA LYS A 54 5.89 17.95 7.11
C LYS A 54 5.16 17.57 8.39
N SER A 55 4.16 16.71 8.29
CA SER A 55 3.27 16.36 9.41
C SER A 55 3.70 15.08 10.14
N GLY A 56 4.52 14.23 9.52
CA GLY A 56 4.82 12.87 10.00
C GLY A 56 3.70 11.87 9.74
N GLU A 57 2.63 12.28 9.05
CA GLU A 57 1.50 11.41 8.72
C GLU A 57 1.98 10.24 7.85
N CYS A 58 1.61 9.02 8.22
CA CYS A 58 1.99 7.81 7.49
C CYS A 58 0.75 7.03 7.06
N GLY A 59 0.84 6.38 5.90
CA GLY A 59 -0.19 5.51 5.34
C GLY A 59 0.46 4.33 4.68
N ALA A 60 -0.12 3.14 4.85
CA ALA A 60 0.42 1.92 4.27
C ALA A 60 -0.70 0.94 3.90
N ILE A 61 -0.57 0.36 2.71
CA ILE A 61 -1.37 -0.77 2.21
C ILE A 61 -0.38 -1.87 1.83
N PRO A 62 0.04 -2.72 2.77
CA PRO A 62 1.19 -3.62 2.58
C PRO A 62 0.97 -4.72 1.54
N ASP A 63 -0.28 -5.10 1.28
CA ASP A 63 -0.64 -6.20 0.38
C ASP A 63 -1.61 -5.77 -0.75
N PHE A 64 -1.34 -4.59 -1.32
CA PHE A 64 -2.18 -3.91 -2.32
C PHE A 64 -2.45 -4.74 -3.57
N SER A 65 -1.43 -5.30 -4.23
CA SER A 65 -1.60 -6.17 -5.42
C SER A 65 -0.62 -7.35 -5.43
N ARG A 66 -0.93 -8.36 -6.26
CA ARG A 66 0.01 -9.44 -6.62
C ARG A 66 0.80 -9.11 -7.89
N ASN A 67 0.42 -8.07 -8.62
CA ASN A 67 1.14 -7.56 -9.77
C ASN A 67 1.92 -6.30 -9.38
N ILE A 68 3.18 -6.24 -9.78
CA ILE A 68 4.04 -5.08 -9.54
C ILE A 68 3.57 -3.88 -10.38
N ASP A 69 3.10 -4.11 -11.60
CA ASP A 69 2.69 -3.05 -12.51
C ASP A 69 1.51 -2.26 -11.92
N ASP A 70 0.52 -2.95 -11.34
CA ASP A 70 -0.60 -2.29 -10.66
C ASP A 70 -0.14 -1.42 -9.49
N ALA A 71 0.86 -1.88 -8.74
CA ALA A 71 1.38 -1.14 -7.59
C ALA A 71 2.17 0.10 -8.04
N VAL A 72 2.93 -0.02 -9.13
CA VAL A 72 3.64 1.11 -9.73
C VAL A 72 2.67 2.12 -10.34
N ASP A 73 1.69 1.68 -11.12
CA ASP A 73 0.65 2.54 -11.71
C ASP A 73 -0.14 3.29 -10.63
N PHE A 74 -0.55 2.58 -9.57
CA PHE A 74 -1.23 3.24 -8.46
C PHE A 74 -0.32 4.24 -7.71
N ALA A 75 0.97 3.95 -7.55
CA ALA A 75 1.91 4.91 -6.97
C ALA A 75 2.03 6.17 -7.84
N GLU A 76 2.05 6.03 -9.17
CA GLU A 76 2.04 7.15 -10.11
C GLU A 76 0.77 8.00 -9.95
N ILE A 77 -0.41 7.38 -9.83
CA ILE A 77 -1.68 8.09 -9.55
C ILE A 77 -1.58 8.89 -8.24
N LEU A 78 -0.99 8.33 -7.18
CA LEU A 78 -0.82 9.05 -5.91
C LEU A 78 0.12 10.25 -6.07
N ILE A 79 1.23 10.08 -6.78
CA ILE A 79 2.25 11.11 -7.01
C ILE A 79 1.65 12.25 -7.85
N MET A 80 1.07 11.94 -9.01
CA MET A 80 0.45 12.92 -9.89
C MET A 80 -0.70 13.66 -9.21
N GLY A 81 -1.51 12.95 -8.43
CA GLY A 81 -2.62 13.51 -7.66
C GLY A 81 -2.19 14.24 -6.38
N LYS A 82 -0.90 14.22 -6.02
CA LYS A 82 -0.35 14.77 -4.78
C LYS A 82 -1.11 14.29 -3.54
N ILE A 83 -1.51 13.02 -3.56
CA ILE A 83 -2.43 12.45 -2.58
C ILE A 83 -1.73 12.28 -1.22
N PRO A 84 -2.27 12.82 -0.12
CA PRO A 84 -1.69 12.63 1.20
C PRO A 84 -2.04 11.24 1.77
N PRO A 85 -1.27 10.75 2.77
CA PRO A 85 -1.43 9.39 3.30
C PRO A 85 -2.86 9.00 3.72
N ARG A 86 -3.60 9.89 4.41
CA ARG A 86 -5.01 9.66 4.83
C ARG A 86 -5.98 9.32 3.71
N HIS A 87 -5.67 9.70 2.47
CA HIS A 87 -6.54 9.43 1.32
C HIS A 87 -6.10 8.22 0.50
N MET A 88 -4.99 7.56 0.85
CA MET A 88 -4.52 6.39 0.10
C MET A 88 -5.55 5.27 0.04
N TYR A 89 -6.19 4.93 1.17
CA TYR A 89 -7.17 3.83 1.21
C TYR A 89 -8.39 4.08 0.34
N SER A 90 -8.94 5.31 0.34
CA SER A 90 -10.09 5.63 -0.52
C SER A 90 -9.71 5.64 -2.00
N ARG A 91 -8.49 6.08 -2.34
CA ARG A 91 -7.96 5.98 -3.71
C ARG A 91 -7.73 4.53 -4.14
N ALA A 92 -7.19 3.70 -3.25
CA ALA A 92 -6.98 2.27 -3.52
C ALA A 92 -8.31 1.56 -3.77
N LEU A 93 -9.35 1.87 -2.99
CA LEU A 93 -10.68 1.32 -3.21
C LEU A 93 -11.23 1.73 -4.58
N GLY A 94 -11.08 3.00 -4.97
CA GLY A 94 -11.49 3.48 -6.28
C GLY A 94 -10.75 2.77 -7.42
N TYR A 95 -9.43 2.65 -7.32
CA TYR A 95 -8.60 1.96 -8.29
C TYR A 95 -9.03 0.49 -8.46
N LEU A 96 -9.13 -0.25 -7.36
CA LEU A 96 -9.48 -1.67 -7.38
C LEU A 96 -10.93 -1.92 -7.82
N SER A 97 -11.84 -0.96 -7.64
CA SER A 97 -13.22 -1.09 -8.08
C SER A 97 -13.41 -1.00 -9.60
N VAL A 98 -12.46 -0.40 -10.31
CA VAL A 98 -12.48 -0.27 -11.79
C VAL A 98 -11.73 -1.42 -12.46
N SER A 99 -10.78 -2.04 -11.75
CA SER A 99 -9.91 -3.10 -12.26
C SER A 99 -10.44 -4.53 -12.06
N ILE A 100 -11.67 -4.72 -11.56
CA ILE A 100 -12.37 -6.02 -11.42
C ILE A 100 -13.47 -6.10 -12.48
#